data_AF-A0A7V3BXQ6-F1
#
_entry.id   AF-A0A7V3BXQ6-F1
#
_cell.length_a   1.000
_cell.length_b   1.000
_cell.length_c   1.000
_cell.angle_alpha   90.00
_cell.angle_beta   90.00
_cell.angle_gamma   90.00
#
_symmetry.space_group_name_H-M   'P 1'
#
loop_
_entity.id
_entity.type
_entity.pdbx_description
1 polymer ?
#
loop_
_entity_poly.entity_id
_entity_poly.type
_entity_poly.pdbx_seq_one_letter_code
_entity_poly.pdbx_strand_id
1 'polypeptide(L)'
;MKKAFPIVLVIAGLVFIGAGLYTTVQGLNAKAEVRDQLVSQNITTPPDAEIPNAPVQDAATAHAMANIIGVHALEATGGRTYAELGRFLTPDGGDTSDEAEALKDEAGNPVANPLRNVAFQASALQSMLHTSHMAFNVADLVIGLGALIVALGVVIGGIGVALAGLAIPAVARRFQVEPVAARPAA
;
A
#
# COMPACT_ATOMS: atom_id res chain seq x y z
N MET A 1 -13.39 17.78 40.69
CA MET A 1 -12.87 17.94 39.30
C MET A 1 -11.34 17.83 39.21
N LYS A 2 -10.55 18.47 40.08
CA LYS A 2 -9.06 18.52 40.00
C LYS A 2 -8.33 17.16 39.94
N LYS A 3 -8.89 16.10 40.53
CA LYS A 3 -8.30 14.73 40.54
C LYS A 3 -8.76 13.84 39.36
N ALA A 4 -9.90 14.16 38.74
CA ALA A 4 -10.47 13.35 37.66
C ALA A 4 -9.77 13.62 36.32
N PHE A 5 -9.40 14.89 36.08
CA PHE A 5 -8.72 15.32 34.86
C PHE A 5 -7.43 14.53 34.55
N PRO A 6 -6.46 14.36 35.46
CA PRO A 6 -5.25 13.58 35.17
C PRO A 6 -5.55 12.09 34.92
N ILE A 7 -6.53 11.51 35.61
CA ILE A 7 -6.93 10.11 35.41
C ILE A 7 -7.53 9.91 34.01
N VAL A 8 -8.38 10.84 33.57
CA VAL A 8 -8.95 10.82 32.22
C VAL A 8 -7.87 10.89 31.15
N LEU A 9 -6.84 11.71 31.34
CA LEU A 9 -5.71 11.78 30.40
C LEU A 9 -4.90 10.48 30.36
N VAL A 10 -4.67 9.82 31.49
CA VAL A 10 -4.01 8.50 31.51
C VAL A 10 -4.83 7.47 30.74
N ILE A 11 -6.14 7.40 31.00
CA ILE A 11 -7.03 6.46 30.30
C ILE A 11 -7.04 6.75 28.80
N ALA A 12 -7.18 8.02 28.40
CA ALA A 12 -7.13 8.43 27.01
C ALA A 12 -5.80 8.00 26.37
N GLY A 13 -4.65 8.28 27.01
CA GLY A 13 -3.34 7.86 26.52
C GLY A 13 -3.23 6.35 26.28
N LEU A 14 -3.74 5.53 27.21
CA LEU A 14 -3.78 4.07 27.05
C LEU A 14 -4.66 3.62 25.88
N VAL A 15 -5.81 4.27 25.67
CA VAL A 15 -6.69 4.00 24.52
C VAL A 15 -5.97 4.33 23.21
N PHE A 16 -5.29 5.48 23.12
CA PHE A 16 -4.50 5.84 21.95
C PHE A 16 -3.37 4.84 21.69
N ILE A 17 -2.65 4.40 22.72
CA ILE A 17 -1.61 3.36 22.57
C ILE A 17 -2.23 2.06 22.03
N GLY A 18 -3.33 1.60 22.62
CA GLY A 18 -4.01 0.38 22.16
C GLY A 18 -4.49 0.47 20.72
N ALA A 19 -5.13 1.59 20.35
CA ALA A 19 -5.60 1.84 19.00
C ALA A 19 -4.44 1.93 17.99
N GLY A 20 -3.37 2.64 18.33
CA GLY A 20 -2.19 2.78 17.47
C GLY A 20 -1.50 1.44 17.23
N LEU A 21 -1.32 0.62 18.27
CA LEU A 21 -0.77 -0.73 18.14
C LEU A 21 -1.64 -1.62 17.25
N TYR A 22 -2.96 -1.57 17.45
CA TYR A 22 -3.90 -2.30 16.59
C TYR A 22 -3.76 -1.89 15.12
N THR A 23 -3.75 -0.59 14.83
CA THR A 23 -3.59 -0.07 13.47
C THR A 23 -2.25 -0.49 12.84
N THR A 24 -1.15 -0.41 13.59
CA THR A 24 0.17 -0.85 13.12
C THR A 24 0.19 -2.34 12.78
N VAL A 25 -0.39 -3.19 13.63
CA VAL A 25 -0.49 -4.64 13.37
C VAL A 25 -1.29 -4.93 12.11
N GLN A 26 -2.41 -4.22 11.89
CA GLN A 26 -3.19 -4.41 10.67
C GLN A 26 -2.44 -3.95 9.42
N GLY A 27 -1.68 -2.86 9.49
CA GLY A 27 -0.80 -2.44 8.40
C GLY A 27 0.27 -3.49 8.07
N LEU A 28 0.90 -4.09 9.10
CA LEU A 28 1.88 -5.17 8.91
C LEU A 28 1.26 -6.43 8.28
N ASN A 29 0.06 -6.82 8.73
CA ASN A 29 -0.66 -7.97 8.18
C ASN A 29 -1.02 -7.75 6.71
N ALA A 30 -1.57 -6.58 6.38
CA ALA A 30 -1.89 -6.24 5.00
C ALA A 30 -0.64 -6.23 4.10
N LYS A 31 0.49 -5.70 4.62
CA LYS A 31 1.76 -5.71 3.90
C LYS A 31 2.26 -7.13 3.63
N ALA A 32 2.14 -8.02 4.62
CA ALA A 32 2.54 -9.41 4.48
C ALA A 32 1.66 -10.16 3.46
N GLU A 33 0.34 -9.94 3.48
CA GLU A 33 -0.59 -10.58 2.55
C GLU A 33 -0.27 -10.24 1.09
N VAL A 34 -0.03 -8.95 0.77
CA VAL A 34 0.34 -8.53 -0.59
C VAL A 34 1.66 -9.18 -1.03
N ARG A 35 2.65 -9.22 -0.14
CA ARG A 35 3.92 -9.89 -0.43
C ARG A 35 3.71 -11.38 -0.70
N ASP A 36 2.95 -12.06 0.14
CA ASP A 36 2.75 -13.50 0.03
C ASP A 36 2.01 -13.85 -1.28
N GLN A 37 1.07 -12.99 -1.70
CA GLN A 37 0.44 -13.09 -3.03
C GLN A 37 1.47 -12.92 -4.16
N LEU A 38 2.36 -11.92 -4.12
CA LEU A 38 3.38 -11.74 -5.16
C LEU A 38 4.38 -12.89 -5.21
N VAL A 39 4.90 -13.32 -4.06
CA VAL A 39 5.83 -14.44 -3.95
C VAL A 39 5.22 -15.72 -4.49
N SER A 40 3.91 -15.95 -4.28
CA SER A 40 3.20 -17.12 -4.82
C SER A 40 3.19 -17.18 -6.35
N GLN A 41 3.28 -16.03 -7.02
CA GLN A 41 3.32 -15.96 -8.49
C GLN A 41 4.71 -16.29 -9.06
N ASN A 42 5.74 -16.38 -8.21
CA ASN A 42 7.11 -16.72 -8.59
C ASN A 42 7.64 -15.91 -9.80
N ILE A 43 7.40 -14.59 -9.78
CA ILE A 43 7.80 -13.68 -10.84
C ILE A 43 9.21 -13.15 -10.55
N THR A 44 10.08 -13.14 -11.56
CA THR A 44 11.42 -12.53 -11.50
C THR A 44 11.55 -11.50 -12.61
N THR A 45 12.13 -10.35 -12.29
CA THR A 45 12.37 -9.29 -13.26
C THR A 45 13.41 -9.71 -14.31
N PRO A 46 13.23 -9.31 -15.58
CA PRO A 46 14.20 -9.61 -16.63
C PRO A 46 15.49 -8.77 -16.49
N PRO A 47 16.57 -9.14 -17.21
CA PRO A 47 17.88 -8.46 -17.11
C PRO A 47 17.90 -6.99 -17.52
N ASP A 48 16.92 -6.57 -18.32
CA ASP A 48 16.76 -5.22 -18.86
C ASP A 48 15.78 -4.36 -18.05
N ALA A 49 15.25 -4.89 -16.94
CA ALA A 49 14.46 -4.11 -15.99
C ALA A 49 15.34 -3.15 -15.17
N GLU A 50 14.73 -2.10 -14.62
CA GLU A 50 15.39 -1.15 -13.70
C GLU A 50 16.05 -1.84 -12.49
N ILE A 51 15.41 -2.90 -11.99
CA ILE A 51 15.93 -3.80 -10.96
C ILE A 51 16.10 -5.18 -11.62
N PRO A 52 17.30 -5.54 -12.12
CA PRO A 52 17.50 -6.77 -12.88
C PRO A 52 17.50 -8.03 -12.00
N ASN A 53 16.97 -9.13 -12.53
CA ASN A 53 17.09 -10.49 -11.97
C ASN A 53 16.67 -10.61 -10.48
N ALA A 54 15.66 -9.84 -10.07
CA ALA A 54 15.17 -9.81 -8.71
C ALA A 54 13.78 -10.45 -8.60
N PRO A 55 13.49 -11.21 -7.53
CA PRO A 55 12.14 -11.69 -7.27
C PRO A 55 11.19 -10.52 -6.99
N VAL A 56 9.98 -10.57 -7.55
CA VAL A 56 8.95 -9.55 -7.32
C VAL A 56 8.26 -9.83 -5.99
N GLN A 57 8.68 -9.11 -4.95
CA GLN A 57 8.26 -9.36 -3.57
C GLN A 57 8.03 -8.09 -2.74
N ASP A 58 8.24 -6.92 -3.33
CA ASP A 58 8.07 -5.63 -2.66
C ASP A 58 7.60 -4.55 -3.66
N ALA A 59 7.39 -3.34 -3.14
CA ALA A 59 6.93 -2.20 -3.93
C ALA A 59 7.86 -1.91 -5.11
N ALA A 60 9.17 -1.84 -4.86
CA ALA A 60 10.17 -1.43 -5.85
C ALA A 60 10.27 -2.46 -6.98
N THR A 61 10.35 -3.74 -6.64
CA THR A 61 10.41 -4.85 -7.61
C THR A 61 9.10 -5.00 -8.39
N ALA A 62 7.94 -4.80 -7.76
CA ALA A 62 6.65 -4.80 -8.45
C ALA A 62 6.53 -3.65 -9.46
N HIS A 63 6.98 -2.44 -9.09
CA HIS A 63 7.01 -1.29 -9.99
C HIS A 63 7.99 -1.49 -11.15
N ALA A 64 9.20 -1.98 -10.88
CA ALA A 64 10.19 -2.29 -11.92
C ALA A 64 9.65 -3.33 -12.92
N MET A 65 8.97 -4.37 -12.44
CA MET A 65 8.33 -5.38 -13.30
C MET A 65 7.18 -4.79 -14.12
N ALA A 66 6.35 -3.93 -13.51
CA ALA A 66 5.25 -3.28 -14.23
C ALA A 66 5.76 -2.35 -15.35
N ASN A 67 6.86 -1.65 -15.11
CA ASN A 67 7.45 -0.76 -16.11
C ASN A 67 8.02 -1.54 -17.28
N ILE A 68 8.79 -2.61 -17.03
CA ILE A 68 9.41 -3.37 -18.12
C ILE A 68 8.38 -4.11 -18.97
N ILE A 69 7.28 -4.60 -18.38
CA ILE A 69 6.14 -5.15 -19.14
C ILE A 69 5.58 -4.10 -20.11
N GLY A 70 5.46 -2.85 -19.67
CA GLY A 70 4.98 -1.76 -20.52
C GLY A 70 5.91 -1.48 -21.70
N VAL A 71 7.22 -1.50 -21.45
CA VAL A 71 8.25 -1.34 -22.49
C VAL A 71 8.15 -2.45 -23.53
N HIS A 72 8.17 -3.72 -23.11
CA HIS A 72 8.07 -4.87 -24.03
C HIS A 72 6.72 -4.93 -24.75
N ALA A 73 5.64 -4.51 -24.10
CA ALA A 73 4.33 -4.45 -24.73
C ALA A 73 4.28 -3.40 -25.85
N LEU A 74 4.80 -2.19 -25.60
CA LEU A 74 4.89 -1.15 -26.62
C LEU A 74 5.83 -1.55 -27.75
N GLU A 75 6.95 -2.20 -27.45
CA GLU A 75 7.87 -2.72 -28.47
C GLU A 75 7.17 -3.77 -29.35
N ALA A 76 6.44 -4.71 -28.74
CA ALA A 76 5.70 -5.74 -29.46
C ALA A 76 4.55 -5.20 -30.33
N THR A 77 3.95 -4.06 -29.95
CA THR A 77 2.83 -3.45 -30.67
C THR A 77 3.24 -2.31 -31.61
N GLY A 78 4.54 -2.04 -31.76
CA GLY A 78 5.04 -0.95 -32.59
C GLY A 78 4.69 0.44 -32.03
N GLY A 79 4.61 0.57 -30.70
CA GLY A 79 4.33 1.81 -29.98
C GLY A 79 2.85 2.11 -29.80
N ARG A 80 1.95 1.18 -30.16
CA ARG A 80 0.49 1.39 -30.12
C ARG A 80 -0.13 0.76 -28.87
N THR A 81 -1.02 1.50 -28.24
CA THR A 81 -1.83 1.04 -27.12
C THR A 81 -2.96 0.11 -27.57
N TYR A 82 -3.59 -0.60 -26.62
CA TYR A 82 -4.70 -1.51 -26.91
C TYR A 82 -5.85 -0.85 -27.69
N ALA A 83 -6.15 0.42 -27.43
CA ALA A 83 -7.21 1.16 -28.10
C ALA A 83 -6.83 1.59 -29.53
N GLU A 84 -5.53 1.73 -29.79
CA GLU A 84 -5.03 2.11 -31.10
C GLU A 84 -4.92 0.92 -32.04
N LEU A 85 -4.91 -0.32 -31.52
CA LEU A 85 -4.85 -1.55 -32.31
C LEU A 85 -6.22 -1.96 -32.86
N GLY A 86 -6.25 -2.26 -34.16
CA GLY A 86 -7.38 -2.80 -34.88
C GLY A 86 -7.76 -4.20 -34.41
N ARG A 87 -9.07 -4.49 -34.43
CA ARG A 87 -9.65 -5.73 -33.89
C ARG A 87 -9.24 -6.99 -34.65
N PHE A 88 -8.96 -6.86 -35.93
CA PHE A 88 -8.70 -7.94 -36.87
C PHE A 88 -7.38 -7.73 -37.62
N LEU A 89 -6.82 -8.80 -38.17
CA LEU A 89 -5.68 -8.72 -39.09
C LEU A 89 -6.16 -8.41 -40.50
N THR A 90 -5.40 -7.63 -41.26
CA THR A 90 -5.60 -7.51 -42.72
C THR A 90 -4.80 -8.60 -43.44
N PRO A 91 -5.16 -8.96 -44.69
CA PRO A 91 -4.37 -9.90 -45.50
C PRO A 91 -2.92 -9.46 -45.73
N ASP A 92 -2.69 -8.14 -45.69
CA ASP A 92 -1.37 -7.52 -45.90
C ASP A 92 -0.49 -7.53 -44.64
N GLY A 93 -0.97 -8.12 -43.54
CA GLY A 93 -0.24 -8.19 -42.27
C GLY A 93 -0.37 -6.94 -41.39
N GLY A 94 -1.24 -6.01 -41.75
CA GLY A 94 -1.65 -4.88 -40.92
C GLY A 94 -2.81 -5.25 -39.98
N ASP A 95 -3.37 -4.23 -39.33
CA ASP A 95 -4.53 -4.35 -38.46
C ASP A 95 -5.67 -3.44 -38.91
N THR A 96 -6.90 -3.94 -38.81
CA THR A 96 -8.11 -3.18 -39.14
C THR A 96 -9.19 -3.46 -38.09
N SER A 97 -10.12 -2.51 -37.94
CA SER A 97 -11.35 -2.73 -37.17
C SER A 97 -12.55 -3.02 -38.07
N ASP A 98 -12.39 -2.93 -39.40
CA ASP A 98 -13.42 -3.29 -40.36
C ASP A 98 -13.38 -4.80 -40.64
N GLU A 99 -14.52 -5.46 -40.44
CA GLU A 99 -14.68 -6.90 -40.70
C GLU A 99 -14.66 -7.22 -42.20
N ALA A 100 -15.00 -6.27 -43.06
CA ALA A 100 -14.95 -6.44 -44.51
C ALA A 100 -13.51 -6.52 -45.03
N GLU A 101 -12.59 -5.79 -44.39
CA GLU A 101 -11.15 -5.74 -44.74
C GLU A 101 -10.32 -6.77 -43.96
N ALA A 102 -10.95 -7.50 -43.04
CA ALA A 102 -10.28 -8.50 -42.23
C ALA A 102 -9.88 -9.73 -43.06
N LEU A 103 -8.73 -10.30 -42.73
CA LEU A 103 -8.33 -11.64 -43.13
C LEU A 103 -9.39 -12.63 -42.62
N LYS A 104 -9.90 -13.48 -43.51
CA LYS A 104 -10.91 -14.49 -43.17
C LYS A 104 -10.28 -15.87 -43.04
N ASP A 105 -10.71 -16.62 -42.04
CA ASP A 105 -10.32 -18.02 -41.84
C ASP A 105 -11.03 -18.96 -42.85
N GLU A 106 -10.73 -20.26 -42.80
CA GLU A 106 -11.34 -21.28 -43.67
C GLU A 106 -12.88 -21.38 -43.49
N ALA A 107 -13.41 -20.91 -42.36
CA ALA A 107 -14.84 -20.86 -42.06
C ALA A 107 -15.50 -19.52 -42.44
N GLY A 108 -14.73 -18.57 -42.97
CA GLY A 108 -15.20 -17.25 -43.41
C GLY A 108 -15.29 -16.20 -42.30
N ASN A 109 -14.79 -16.47 -41.09
CA ASN A 109 -14.81 -15.54 -39.97
C ASN A 109 -13.57 -14.63 -39.98
N PRO A 110 -13.68 -13.37 -39.52
CA PRO A 110 -12.54 -12.47 -39.41
C PRO A 110 -11.54 -12.94 -38.34
N VAL A 111 -10.26 -12.98 -38.70
CA VAL A 111 -9.17 -13.39 -37.81
C VAL A 111 -8.83 -12.26 -36.85
N ALA A 112 -8.93 -12.54 -35.55
CA ALA A 112 -8.62 -11.58 -34.50
C ALA A 112 -7.14 -11.20 -34.46
N ASN A 113 -6.85 -9.94 -34.14
CA ASN A 113 -5.49 -9.44 -34.01
C ASN A 113 -4.82 -9.97 -32.71
N PRO A 114 -3.77 -10.82 -32.80
CA PRO A 114 -3.09 -11.35 -31.62
C PRO A 114 -2.37 -10.27 -30.81
N LEU A 115 -1.95 -9.16 -31.42
CA LEU A 115 -1.29 -8.05 -30.71
C LEU A 115 -2.22 -7.37 -29.72
N ARG A 116 -3.55 -7.37 -29.98
CA ARG A 116 -4.53 -6.87 -28.99
C ARG A 116 -4.56 -7.74 -27.73
N ASN A 117 -4.39 -9.06 -27.87
CA ASN A 117 -4.32 -9.94 -26.71
C ASN A 117 -3.05 -9.68 -25.90
N VAL A 118 -1.91 -9.41 -26.56
CA VAL A 118 -0.66 -9.03 -25.88
C VAL A 118 -0.83 -7.71 -25.14
N ALA A 119 -1.31 -6.66 -25.81
CA ALA A 119 -1.53 -5.34 -25.22
C ALA A 119 -2.51 -5.38 -24.03
N PHE A 120 -3.59 -6.16 -24.15
CA PHE A 120 -4.57 -6.35 -23.08
C PHE A 120 -3.96 -7.06 -21.87
N GLN A 121 -3.27 -8.18 -22.09
CA GLN A 121 -2.63 -8.95 -21.02
C GLN A 121 -1.54 -8.13 -20.31
N ALA A 122 -0.72 -7.41 -21.07
CA ALA A 122 0.29 -6.52 -20.52
C ALA A 122 -0.35 -5.44 -19.64
N SER A 123 -1.36 -4.72 -20.14
CA SER A 123 -2.06 -3.69 -19.36
C SER A 123 -2.70 -4.25 -18.09
N ALA A 124 -3.29 -5.45 -18.15
CA ALA A 124 -3.85 -6.12 -16.99
C ALA A 124 -2.78 -6.46 -15.94
N LEU A 125 -1.67 -7.07 -16.35
CA LEU A 125 -0.54 -7.38 -15.47
C LEU A 125 0.07 -6.13 -14.85
N GLN A 126 0.29 -5.08 -15.65
CA GLN A 126 0.78 -3.79 -15.18
C GLN A 126 -0.16 -3.18 -14.14
N SER A 127 -1.47 -3.27 -14.35
CA SER A 127 -2.47 -2.76 -13.42
C SER A 127 -2.39 -3.49 -12.08
N MET A 128 -2.34 -4.83 -12.10
CA MET A 128 -2.20 -5.64 -10.87
C MET A 128 -0.90 -5.35 -10.12
N LEU A 129 0.21 -5.18 -10.83
CA LEU A 129 1.51 -4.87 -10.23
C LEU A 129 1.57 -3.44 -9.67
N HIS A 130 1.01 -2.45 -10.37
CA HIS A 130 0.87 -1.08 -9.85
C HIS A 130 -0.05 -1.03 -8.63
N THR A 131 -1.15 -1.79 -8.63
CA THR A 131 -2.01 -1.93 -7.45
C THR A 131 -1.24 -2.52 -6.28
N SER A 132 -0.38 -3.52 -6.52
CA SER A 132 0.48 -4.11 -5.48
C SER A 132 1.49 -3.09 -4.93
N HIS A 133 2.15 -2.32 -5.80
CA HIS A 133 3.04 -1.22 -5.40
C HIS A 133 2.30 -0.18 -4.54
N MET A 134 1.10 0.24 -4.96
CA MET A 134 0.27 1.15 -4.18
C MET A 134 -0.13 0.55 -2.83
N ALA A 135 -0.49 -0.74 -2.78
CA ALA A 135 -0.88 -1.42 -1.55
C ALA A 135 0.27 -1.47 -0.53
N PHE A 136 1.51 -1.74 -0.97
CA PHE A 136 2.68 -1.67 -0.08
C PHE A 136 2.89 -0.28 0.50
N ASN A 137 2.82 0.76 -0.33
CA ASN A 137 3.00 2.15 0.11
C ASN A 137 1.89 2.59 1.08
N VAL A 138 0.65 2.19 0.81
CA VAL A 138 -0.48 2.44 1.72
C VAL A 138 -0.28 1.69 3.04
N ALA A 139 0.17 0.44 3.02
CA ALA A 139 0.46 -0.31 4.23
C ALA A 139 1.54 0.37 5.08
N ASP A 140 2.60 0.89 4.45
CA ASP A 140 3.65 1.65 5.14
C ASP A 140 3.12 2.94 5.77
N LEU A 141 2.22 3.65 5.08
CA LEU A 141 1.53 4.81 5.66
C LEU A 141 0.66 4.44 6.87
N VAL A 142 -0.07 3.31 6.80
CA VAL A 142 -0.89 2.82 7.92
C VAL A 142 -0.01 2.45 9.13
N ILE A 143 1.12 1.78 8.89
CA ILE A 143 2.10 1.45 9.93
C ILE A 143 2.63 2.73 10.58
N GLY A 144 3.04 3.71 9.77
CA GLY A 144 3.55 5.00 10.23
C GLY A 144 2.51 5.80 11.02
N LEU A 145 1.25 5.80 10.56
CA LEU A 145 0.14 6.44 11.27
C LEU A 145 -0.12 5.76 12.62
N GLY A 146 -0.14 4.43 12.67
CA GLY A 146 -0.28 3.69 13.93
C GLY A 146 0.84 4.03 14.92
N ALA A 147 2.08 4.13 14.46
CA ALA A 147 3.22 4.55 15.28
C ALA A 147 3.06 5.98 15.82
N LEU A 148 2.54 6.91 15.01
CA LEU A 148 2.26 8.28 15.43
C LEU A 148 1.15 8.33 16.50
N ILE A 149 0.10 7.52 16.34
CA ILE A 149 -1.00 7.41 17.32
C ILE A 149 -0.46 6.85 18.65
N VAL A 150 0.42 5.85 18.61
CA VAL A 150 1.11 5.34 19.81
C VAL A 150 1.93 6.44 20.47
N ALA A 151 2.76 7.16 19.70
CA ALA A 151 3.57 8.25 20.23
C ALA A 151 2.71 9.32 20.90
N LEU A 152 1.59 9.71 20.29
CA LEU A 152 0.63 10.65 20.87
C LEU A 152 0.02 10.11 22.16
N GLY A 153 -0.36 8.83 22.20
CA GLY A 153 -0.87 8.18 23.40
C GLY A 153 0.14 8.15 24.55
N VAL A 154 1.42 7.92 24.26
CA VAL A 154 2.52 8.01 25.24
C VAL A 154 2.66 9.43 25.79
N VAL A 155 2.60 10.45 24.93
CA VAL A 155 2.69 11.86 25.36
C VAL A 155 1.51 12.23 26.25
N ILE A 156 0.27 11.96 25.81
CA ILE A 156 -0.95 12.29 26.56
C ILE A 156 -1.01 11.53 27.88
N GLY A 157 -0.74 10.22 27.85
CA GLY A 157 -0.70 9.38 29.04
C GLY A 157 0.39 9.80 30.03
N GLY A 158 1.58 10.14 29.52
CA GLY A 158 2.69 10.65 30.32
C GLY A 158 2.35 11.97 31.03
N ILE A 159 1.71 12.91 30.33
CA ILE A 159 1.19 14.15 30.94
C ILE A 159 0.17 13.82 32.02
N GLY A 160 -0.75 12.88 31.77
CA GLY A 160 -1.72 12.43 32.76
C GLY A 160 -1.07 11.88 34.03
N VAL A 161 -0.01 11.06 33.90
CA VAL A 161 0.75 10.51 35.03
C VAL A 161 1.48 11.63 35.79
N ALA A 162 2.12 12.56 35.10
CA ALA A 162 2.82 13.69 35.73
C ALA A 162 1.84 14.59 36.53
N LEU A 163 0.69 14.92 35.94
CA LEU A 163 -0.36 15.69 36.61
C LEU A 163 -0.99 14.91 37.78
N ALA A 164 -1.16 13.60 37.66
CA ALA A 164 -1.62 12.76 38.77
C ALA A 164 -0.66 12.80 39.96
N GLY A 165 0.66 12.80 39.70
CA GLY A 165 1.71 12.95 40.72
C GLY A 165 1.63 14.27 41.48
N LEU A 166 1.24 15.36 40.83
CA LEU A 166 1.13 16.69 41.45
C LEU A 166 -0.23 16.93 42.14
N ALA A 167 -1.30 16.34 41.61
CA ALA A 167 -2.68 16.62 42.04
C ALA A 167 -3.23 15.60 43.05
N ILE A 168 -2.70 14.37 43.09
CA ILE A 168 -3.22 13.28 43.94
C ILE A 168 -2.20 12.95 45.04
N PRO A 169 -2.48 13.27 46.32
CA PRO A 169 -1.53 13.06 47.42
C PRO A 169 -1.08 11.61 47.65
N ALA A 170 -1.90 10.63 47.24
CA ALA A 170 -1.55 9.21 47.31
C ALA A 170 -0.51 8.81 46.24
N VAL A 171 -0.61 9.40 45.04
CA VAL A 171 0.33 9.19 43.93
C VAL A 171 1.60 10.00 44.17
N ALA A 172 1.47 11.24 44.65
CA ALA A 172 2.57 12.10 45.05
C ALA A 172 3.51 11.43 46.06
N ARG A 173 2.95 10.78 47.09
CA ARG A 173 3.71 9.99 48.07
C ARG A 173 4.47 8.81 47.46
N ARG A 174 3.95 8.18 46.41
CA ARG A 174 4.63 7.07 45.71
C ARG A 174 5.79 7.55 44.84
N PHE A 175 5.72 8.76 44.31
CA PHE A 175 6.78 9.38 43.52
C PHE A 175 7.63 10.39 44.30
N GLN A 176 7.49 10.47 45.63
CA GLN A 176 8.19 11.43 46.52
C GLN A 176 8.05 12.90 46.08
N VAL A 177 6.92 13.26 45.48
CA VAL A 177 6.64 14.63 45.04
C VAL A 177 5.76 15.33 46.09
N GLU A 178 6.03 16.60 46.38
CA GLU A 178 5.19 17.41 47.27
C GLU A 178 3.93 17.86 46.50
N PRO A 179 2.72 17.39 46.87
CA PRO A 179 1.53 17.69 46.10
C PRO A 179 1.11 19.15 46.27
N VAL A 180 0.81 19.84 45.17
CA VAL A 180 0.35 21.25 45.19
C VAL A 180 -0.94 21.41 46.00
N ALA A 181 -1.75 20.36 46.07
CA ALA A 181 -2.97 20.31 46.90
C ALA A 181 -2.71 20.32 48.42
N ALA A 182 -1.47 20.09 48.87
CA ALA A 182 -1.09 20.12 50.29
C ALA A 182 -0.45 21.45 50.73
N ARG A 183 -0.20 22.39 49.81
CA ARG A 183 0.28 23.73 50.19
C ARG A 183 -0.85 24.50 50.89
N PRO A 184 -0.62 25.07 52.10
CA PRO A 184 -1.61 25.91 52.74
C PRO A 184 -1.88 27.15 51.86
N ALA A 185 -3.15 27.54 51.76
CA ALA A 185 -3.52 28.79 51.12
C ALA A 185 -2.92 29.93 51.97
N ALA A 186 -2.02 30.70 51.37
CA ALA A 186 -1.55 31.97 51.94
C ALA A 186 -2.67 33.02 51.87
#